data_AF-A0ABD1JW72-F1
#
_entry.id   AF-A0ABD1JW72-F1
#
_cell.length_a   1.000
_cell.length_b   1.000
_cell.length_c   1.000
_cell.angle_alpha   90.00
_cell.angle_beta   90.00
_cell.angle_gamma   90.00
#
_symmetry.space_group_name_H-M   'P 1'
#
loop_
_entity.id
_entity.type
_entity.pdbx_description
1 polymer ?
#
loop_
_entity_poly.entity_id
_entity_poly.type
_entity_poly.pdbx_seq_one_letter_code
_entity_poly.pdbx_strand_id
1 'polypeptide(L)'
;METERVKGFSQVVISSNLRDATSHLLQAGGLGGMKHNTVLVSWPRNWKQAEDHSICQNFIELVRETTAASLALLVPKNIAAFPSNGERFTEGHIDVWWIVHDGGMLMLLPFLLRQHKVWRKCKMRIFTVAQMDDNSIQMKKDLTTFLYHLRIDAQVEVVEMQDSDITAYTYEKTLVMEQRSQILKQINLTKTEREREIQSITDSSRGSIRRKNPSSGVTAQLSVSEEQPGGSKEEKPEEEEQLIHDKSTNPPTPATPLSPSTESAVTPGSEGQRTWTDPKCDGEAAKPVAGATPEGIKDLFSMKPEWENLNQSNVRRMHTAVRLNNVIVKKSQEAKLVLLNMPGPPKNRTGDENYMEFLEVLTEGLNRVLLVRGGGREVITIYS
;
A
#
# COMPACT_ATOMS: atom_id res chain seq x y z
N MET A 1 7.21 -12.90 -29.57
CA MET A 1 6.98 -13.86 -28.45
C MET A 1 7.73 -15.16 -28.66
N GLU A 2 7.68 -15.75 -29.86
CA GLU A 2 8.36 -17.03 -30.18
C GLU A 2 9.89 -16.97 -30.01
N THR A 3 10.54 -15.91 -30.51
CA THR A 3 12.01 -15.72 -30.37
C THR A 3 12.47 -15.77 -28.91
N GLU A 4 11.70 -15.14 -28.01
CA GLU A 4 11.97 -15.11 -26.58
C GLU A 4 11.39 -16.30 -25.81
N ARG A 5 10.84 -17.30 -26.52
CA ARG A 5 10.25 -18.52 -25.95
C ARG A 5 9.11 -18.26 -24.97
N VAL A 6 8.38 -17.15 -25.16
CA VAL A 6 7.22 -16.81 -24.33
C VAL A 6 5.98 -17.50 -24.91
N LYS A 7 5.38 -18.41 -24.14
CA LYS A 7 4.09 -19.01 -24.46
C LYS A 7 2.97 -18.11 -23.93
N GLY A 8 2.07 -17.68 -24.79
CA GLY A 8 0.95 -16.84 -24.39
C GLY A 8 0.15 -16.33 -25.58
N PHE A 9 -0.74 -15.40 -25.29
CA PHE A 9 -1.61 -14.77 -26.27
C PHE A 9 -1.21 -13.31 -26.48
N SER A 10 -1.45 -12.78 -27.68
CA SER A 10 -1.31 -11.36 -27.97
C SER A 10 -2.69 -10.73 -28.06
N GLN A 11 -2.88 -9.60 -27.38
CA GLN A 11 -4.09 -8.80 -27.43
C GLN A 11 -3.69 -7.37 -27.76
N VAL A 12 -4.37 -6.77 -28.73
CA VAL A 12 -4.14 -5.39 -29.18
C VAL A 12 -5.43 -4.61 -28.96
N VAL A 13 -5.32 -3.44 -28.34
CA VAL A 13 -6.43 -2.51 -28.10
C VAL A 13 -6.09 -1.19 -28.78
N ILE A 14 -7.07 -0.64 -29.49
CA ILE A 14 -6.96 0.66 -30.15
C ILE A 14 -7.83 1.63 -29.34
N SER A 15 -7.25 2.77 -28.94
CA SER A 15 -7.94 3.82 -28.20
C SER A 15 -7.41 5.19 -28.61
N SER A 16 -8.18 6.23 -28.34
CA SER A 16 -7.77 7.63 -28.51
C SER A 16 -6.72 8.07 -27.49
N ASN A 17 -6.64 7.41 -26.33
CA ASN A 17 -5.69 7.71 -25.28
C ASN A 17 -5.08 6.41 -24.69
N LEU A 18 -3.80 6.47 -24.33
CA LEU A 18 -3.08 5.39 -23.66
C LEU A 18 -3.71 5.03 -22.32
N ARG A 19 -4.22 6.02 -21.59
CA ARG A 19 -4.91 5.78 -20.31
C ARG A 19 -6.11 4.85 -20.48
N ASP A 20 -7.03 5.19 -21.38
CA ASP A 20 -8.24 4.40 -21.62
C ASP A 20 -7.88 3.01 -22.17
N ALA A 21 -6.89 2.92 -23.08
CA ALA A 21 -6.40 1.63 -23.58
C ALA A 21 -5.90 0.73 -22.44
N THR A 22 -5.13 1.31 -21.53
CA THR A 22 -4.57 0.61 -20.36
C THR A 22 -5.68 0.16 -19.42
N SER A 23 -6.65 1.04 -19.14
CA SER A 23 -7.80 0.71 -18.29
C SER A 23 -8.63 -0.44 -18.86
N HIS A 24 -8.91 -0.43 -20.17
CA HIS A 24 -9.62 -1.51 -20.84
C HIS A 24 -8.85 -2.83 -20.76
N LEU A 25 -7.53 -2.82 -20.96
CA LEU A 25 -6.70 -4.02 -20.86
C LEU A 25 -6.67 -4.60 -19.45
N LEU A 26 -6.60 -3.75 -18.41
CA LEU A 26 -6.60 -4.20 -17.02
C LEU A 26 -7.95 -4.80 -16.60
N GLN A 27 -9.06 -4.20 -17.03
CA GLN A 27 -10.39 -4.61 -16.57
C GLN A 27 -10.98 -5.76 -17.41
N ALA A 28 -10.77 -5.74 -18.72
CA ALA A 28 -11.36 -6.68 -19.68
C ALA A 28 -10.37 -7.72 -20.21
N GLY A 29 -9.10 -7.68 -19.78
CA GLY A 29 -8.08 -8.64 -20.19
C GLY A 29 -8.33 -10.06 -19.65
N GLY A 30 -8.50 -11.03 -20.56
CA GLY A 30 -8.68 -12.44 -20.24
C GLY A 30 -10.02 -13.01 -20.72
N LEU A 31 -10.23 -14.31 -20.50
CA LEU A 31 -11.46 -15.00 -20.88
C LEU A 31 -11.92 -15.93 -19.75
N GLY A 32 -13.11 -15.69 -19.21
CA GLY A 32 -13.67 -16.48 -18.12
C GLY A 32 -12.79 -16.44 -16.86
N GLY A 33 -12.36 -17.61 -16.38
CA GLY A 33 -11.44 -17.74 -15.24
C GLY A 33 -9.96 -17.48 -15.59
N MET A 34 -9.60 -17.46 -16.88
CA MET A 34 -8.24 -17.13 -17.33
C MET A 34 -8.07 -15.62 -17.38
N LYS A 35 -7.81 -15.02 -16.22
CA LYS A 35 -7.52 -13.59 -16.05
C LYS A 35 -6.09 -13.40 -15.57
N HIS A 36 -5.50 -12.27 -15.94
CA HIS A 36 -4.20 -11.87 -15.43
C HIS A 36 -4.31 -11.47 -13.96
N ASN A 37 -3.27 -11.75 -13.18
CA ASN A 37 -3.15 -11.41 -11.75
C ASN A 37 -1.99 -10.44 -11.48
N THR A 38 -1.15 -10.20 -12.48
CA THR A 38 0.05 -9.37 -12.37
C THR A 38 0.25 -8.59 -13.65
N VAL A 39 0.52 -7.31 -13.49
CA VAL A 39 0.85 -6.36 -14.56
C VAL A 39 2.35 -6.14 -14.55
N LEU A 40 3.02 -6.38 -15.67
CA LEU A 40 4.43 -6.08 -15.86
C LEU A 40 4.56 -4.90 -16.82
N VAL A 41 5.10 -3.78 -16.34
CA VAL A 41 5.28 -2.56 -17.14
C VAL A 41 6.70 -2.04 -17.01
N SER A 42 7.28 -1.53 -18.10
CA SER A 42 8.61 -0.92 -18.06
C SER A 42 8.59 0.41 -17.30
N TRP A 43 9.68 0.70 -16.57
CA TRP A 43 9.91 2.04 -16.02
C TRP A 43 9.85 3.12 -17.12
N PRO A 44 9.13 4.24 -16.90
CA PRO A 44 9.06 5.33 -17.88
C PRO A 44 10.43 5.99 -18.03
N ARG A 45 11.02 5.93 -19.22
CA ARG A 45 12.27 6.63 -19.52
C ARG A 45 11.97 8.10 -19.77
N ASN A 46 12.96 8.97 -19.51
CA ASN A 46 12.90 10.40 -19.83
C ASN A 46 11.72 11.17 -19.23
N TRP A 47 11.06 10.64 -18.20
CA TRP A 47 9.88 11.27 -17.57
C TRP A 47 10.17 12.68 -17.00
N LYS A 48 11.45 13.02 -16.79
CA LYS A 48 11.91 14.36 -16.35
C LYS A 48 11.99 15.39 -17.47
N GLN A 49 11.86 15.01 -18.74
CA GLN A 49 11.92 15.94 -19.86
C GLN A 49 10.61 16.73 -19.96
N ALA A 50 10.71 18.05 -20.18
CA ALA A 50 9.56 18.95 -20.11
C ALA A 50 8.48 18.66 -21.18
N GLU A 51 8.86 18.03 -22.29
CA GLU A 51 7.95 17.68 -23.38
C GLU A 51 7.10 16.42 -23.06
N ASP A 52 7.48 15.66 -22.02
CA ASP A 52 7.00 14.30 -21.74
C ASP A 52 6.21 14.17 -20.43
N HIS A 53 5.65 15.26 -19.89
CA HIS A 53 4.85 15.23 -18.65
C HIS A 53 3.70 14.20 -18.69
N SER A 54 3.15 13.93 -19.88
CA SER A 54 2.11 12.91 -20.06
C SER A 54 2.58 11.49 -19.74
N ILE A 55 3.88 11.17 -19.93
CA ILE A 55 4.44 9.84 -19.66
C ILE A 55 4.42 9.55 -18.16
N CYS A 56 4.84 10.54 -17.36
CA CYS A 56 4.81 10.47 -15.89
C CYS A 56 3.39 10.23 -15.39
N GLN A 57 2.44 11.04 -15.87
CA GLN A 57 1.02 10.94 -15.49
C GLN A 57 0.42 9.58 -15.88
N ASN A 58 0.64 9.12 -17.12
CA ASN A 58 0.14 7.83 -17.60
C ASN A 58 0.68 6.67 -16.76
N PHE A 59 1.96 6.70 -16.38
CA PHE A 59 2.54 5.66 -15.53
C PHE A 59 1.91 5.65 -14.13
N ILE A 60 1.72 6.81 -13.51
CA ILE A 60 1.14 6.89 -12.17
C ILE A 60 -0.35 6.50 -12.20
N GLU A 61 -1.09 6.91 -13.23
CA GLU A 61 -2.47 6.46 -13.43
C GLU A 61 -2.53 4.94 -13.61
N LEU A 62 -1.62 4.33 -14.37
CA LEU A 62 -1.50 2.87 -14.45
C LEU A 62 -1.25 2.23 -13.08
N VAL A 63 -0.36 2.79 -12.24
CA VAL A 63 -0.10 2.28 -10.89
C VAL A 63 -1.38 2.34 -10.03
N ARG A 64 -2.12 3.45 -10.11
CA ARG A 64 -3.39 3.65 -9.38
C ARG A 64 -4.47 2.67 -9.87
N GLU A 65 -4.64 2.52 -11.18
CA GLU A 65 -5.64 1.64 -11.78
C GLU A 65 -5.33 0.16 -11.49
N THR A 66 -4.06 -0.24 -11.56
CA THR A 66 -3.61 -1.59 -11.19
C THR A 66 -3.90 -1.89 -9.71
N THR A 67 -3.61 -0.93 -8.83
CA THR A 67 -3.90 -1.05 -7.40
C THR A 67 -5.41 -1.14 -7.14
N ALA A 68 -6.22 -0.31 -7.82
CA ALA A 68 -7.68 -0.33 -7.69
C ALA A 68 -8.28 -1.66 -8.19
N ALA A 69 -7.70 -2.26 -9.23
CA ALA A 69 -8.07 -3.58 -9.73
C ALA A 69 -7.63 -4.75 -8.82
N SER A 70 -6.90 -4.47 -7.73
CA SER A 70 -6.30 -5.48 -6.84
C SER A 70 -5.38 -6.46 -7.57
N LEU A 71 -4.63 -5.97 -8.56
CA LEU A 71 -3.62 -6.72 -9.31
C LEU A 71 -2.22 -6.41 -8.77
N ALA A 72 -1.31 -7.38 -8.85
CA ALA A 72 0.11 -7.11 -8.56
C ALA A 72 0.73 -6.27 -9.67
N LEU A 73 1.69 -5.42 -9.34
CA LEU A 73 2.46 -4.62 -10.30
C LEU A 73 3.95 -4.94 -10.19
N LEU A 74 4.59 -5.19 -11.33
CA LEU A 74 6.02 -5.39 -11.47
C LEU A 74 6.59 -4.33 -12.41
N VAL A 75 7.61 -3.61 -11.96
CA VAL A 75 8.25 -2.55 -12.74
C VAL A 75 9.76 -2.76 -12.80
N PRO A 76 10.28 -3.43 -13.85
CA PRO A 76 11.71 -3.50 -14.09
C PRO A 76 12.25 -2.13 -14.52
N LYS A 77 13.20 -1.61 -13.72
CA LYS A 77 14.02 -0.44 -14.07
C LYS A 77 15.30 -0.90 -14.75
N ASN A 78 15.80 -0.11 -15.69
CA ASN A 78 16.99 -0.42 -16.49
C ASN A 78 16.88 -1.76 -17.25
N ILE A 79 15.73 -1.98 -17.92
CA ILE A 79 15.46 -3.23 -18.66
C ILE A 79 16.55 -3.61 -19.67
N ALA A 80 17.26 -2.62 -20.24
CA ALA A 80 18.38 -2.86 -21.16
C ALA A 80 19.57 -3.59 -20.50
N ALA A 81 19.71 -3.52 -19.18
CA ALA A 81 20.75 -4.24 -18.46
C ALA A 81 20.37 -5.69 -18.16
N PHE A 82 19.09 -6.08 -18.29
CA PHE A 82 18.65 -7.46 -17.99
C PHE A 82 19.26 -8.47 -18.95
N PRO A 83 19.64 -9.66 -18.46
CA PRO A 83 20.33 -10.66 -19.27
C PRO A 83 19.42 -11.23 -20.35
N SER A 84 19.99 -11.49 -21.53
CA SER A 84 19.32 -12.28 -22.57
C SER A 84 19.23 -13.76 -22.19
N ASN A 85 18.44 -14.53 -22.94
CA ASN A 85 18.29 -15.98 -22.75
C ASN A 85 19.61 -16.79 -22.95
N GLY A 86 20.62 -16.18 -23.58
CA GLY A 86 21.95 -16.76 -23.78
C GLY A 86 22.92 -16.49 -22.63
N GLU A 87 22.76 -15.38 -21.92
CA GLU A 87 23.64 -14.93 -20.85
C GLU A 87 23.31 -15.64 -19.54
N ARG A 88 24.28 -16.36 -18.97
CA ARG A 88 24.09 -17.05 -17.69
C ARG A 88 25.05 -16.47 -16.66
N PHE A 89 24.52 -16.14 -15.49
CA PHE A 89 25.38 -15.78 -14.38
C PHE A 89 26.08 -17.03 -13.85
N THR A 90 27.39 -16.96 -13.70
CA THR A 90 28.21 -17.99 -13.04
C THR A 90 28.07 -17.90 -11.53
N GLU A 91 27.96 -16.68 -11.02
CA GLU A 91 27.79 -16.33 -9.62
C GLU A 91 27.11 -14.97 -9.46
N GLY A 92 26.68 -14.68 -8.23
CA GLY A 92 26.10 -13.39 -7.86
C GLY A 92 24.94 -13.54 -6.88
N HIS A 93 24.37 -12.40 -6.52
CA HIS A 93 23.29 -12.32 -5.55
C HIS A 93 22.01 -11.75 -6.16
N ILE A 94 20.88 -12.30 -5.76
CA ILE A 94 19.56 -11.69 -5.88
C ILE A 94 19.20 -11.18 -4.49
N ASP A 95 19.10 -9.86 -4.36
CA ASP A 95 18.86 -9.20 -3.09
C ASP A 95 17.40 -8.79 -3.00
N VAL A 96 16.75 -9.19 -1.93
CA VAL A 96 15.35 -8.89 -1.64
C VAL A 96 15.29 -7.94 -0.46
N TRP A 97 14.82 -6.73 -0.71
CA TRP A 97 14.59 -5.74 0.34
C TRP A 97 13.12 -5.78 0.75
N TRP A 98 12.86 -6.46 1.85
CA TRP A 98 11.54 -6.57 2.43
C TRP A 98 11.30 -5.44 3.42
N ILE A 99 10.61 -4.39 2.95
CA ILE A 99 10.31 -3.20 3.74
C ILE A 99 8.82 -3.23 4.11
N VAL A 100 8.52 -3.62 5.35
CA VAL A 100 7.19 -3.55 5.98
C VAL A 100 6.11 -4.48 5.40
N HIS A 101 5.83 -4.44 4.09
CA HIS A 101 4.68 -5.10 3.45
C HIS A 101 5.08 -6.03 2.28
N ASP A 102 4.12 -6.86 1.83
CA ASP A 102 4.16 -7.70 0.63
C ASP A 102 5.27 -8.77 0.57
N GLY A 103 5.74 -9.22 1.73
CA GLY A 103 6.86 -10.16 1.85
C GLY A 103 6.68 -11.46 1.07
N GLY A 104 5.44 -11.98 0.97
CA GLY A 104 5.18 -13.24 0.26
C GLY A 104 5.54 -13.16 -1.22
N MET A 105 5.10 -12.11 -1.91
CA MET A 105 5.36 -11.94 -3.35
C MET A 105 6.84 -11.67 -3.60
N LEU A 106 7.45 -10.81 -2.78
CA LEU A 106 8.89 -10.50 -2.81
C LEU A 106 9.77 -11.74 -2.64
N MET A 107 9.29 -12.74 -1.90
CA MET A 107 9.97 -14.02 -1.70
C MET A 107 9.73 -15.02 -2.83
N LEU A 108 8.52 -15.02 -3.39
CA LEU A 108 8.14 -15.92 -4.48
C LEU A 108 8.89 -15.59 -5.78
N LEU A 109 9.04 -14.31 -6.13
CA LEU A 109 9.63 -13.90 -7.41
C LEU A 109 11.09 -14.37 -7.59
N PRO A 110 12.02 -14.15 -6.64
CA PRO A 110 13.39 -14.67 -6.74
C PRO A 110 13.45 -16.20 -6.74
N PHE A 111 12.57 -16.85 -5.97
CA PHE A 111 12.50 -18.30 -5.92
C PHE A 111 12.14 -18.88 -7.30
N LEU A 112 11.12 -18.33 -7.96
CA LEU A 112 10.76 -18.69 -9.35
C LEU A 112 11.87 -18.33 -10.34
N LEU A 113 12.49 -17.15 -10.21
CA LEU A 113 13.60 -16.74 -11.09
C LEU A 113 14.77 -17.72 -11.05
N ARG A 114 15.14 -18.24 -9.86
CA ARG A 114 16.23 -19.21 -9.68
C ARG A 114 15.94 -20.57 -10.33
N GLN A 115 14.69 -20.89 -10.68
CA GLN A 115 14.39 -22.09 -11.47
C GLN A 115 14.89 -21.95 -12.92
N HIS A 116 15.03 -20.72 -13.43
CA HIS A 116 15.53 -20.46 -14.77
C HIS A 116 17.06 -20.56 -14.86
N LYS A 117 17.56 -21.13 -15.97
CA LYS A 117 19.00 -21.37 -16.23
C LYS A 117 19.91 -20.15 -16.07
N VAL A 118 19.37 -18.94 -16.27
CA VAL A 118 20.10 -17.66 -16.20
C VAL A 118 20.45 -17.29 -14.75
N TRP A 119 19.50 -17.51 -13.83
CA TRP A 119 19.59 -17.08 -12.43
C TRP A 119 19.86 -18.23 -11.46
N ARG A 120 19.84 -19.48 -11.94
CA ARG A 120 19.98 -20.70 -11.13
C ARG A 120 21.22 -20.75 -10.23
N LYS A 121 22.32 -20.10 -10.64
CA LYS A 121 23.57 -20.05 -9.86
C LYS A 121 23.65 -18.85 -8.92
N CYS A 122 22.70 -17.92 -8.98
CA CYS A 122 22.64 -16.80 -8.05
C CYS A 122 22.19 -17.28 -6.66
N LYS A 123 22.78 -16.72 -5.62
CA LYS A 123 22.38 -16.91 -4.21
C LYS A 123 21.35 -15.85 -3.82
N MET A 124 20.43 -16.18 -2.93
CA MET A 124 19.42 -15.22 -2.46
C MET A 124 19.85 -14.62 -1.12
N ARG A 125 19.69 -13.30 -0.99
CA ARG A 125 19.87 -12.56 0.28
C ARG A 125 18.60 -11.75 0.56
N ILE A 126 18.13 -11.78 1.80
CA ILE A 126 16.92 -11.11 2.25
C ILE A 126 17.31 -10.10 3.31
N PHE A 127 17.04 -8.84 3.04
CA PHE A 127 17.22 -7.73 3.95
C PHE A 127 15.83 -7.33 4.46
N THR A 128 15.60 -7.49 5.76
CA THR A 128 14.37 -7.01 6.41
C THR A 128 14.67 -5.79 7.26
N VAL A 129 13.77 -4.81 7.27
CA VAL A 129 13.95 -3.56 8.02
C VAL A 129 13.22 -3.61 9.36
N ALA A 130 13.99 -3.52 10.44
CA ALA A 130 13.52 -3.44 11.81
C ALA A 130 13.58 -1.99 12.33
N GLN A 131 12.62 -1.59 13.14
CA GLN A 131 12.68 -0.33 13.88
C GLN A 131 13.55 -0.52 15.14
N MET A 132 14.02 0.58 15.74
CA MET A 132 14.93 0.54 16.90
C MET A 132 14.29 -0.10 18.16
N ASP A 133 12.96 -0.16 18.22
CA ASP A 133 12.16 -0.80 19.27
C ASP A 133 11.82 -2.26 18.97
N ASP A 134 12.09 -2.75 17.76
CA ASP A 134 11.87 -4.14 17.38
C ASP A 134 13.01 -5.05 17.89
N ASN A 135 12.70 -6.31 18.23
CA ASN A 135 13.73 -7.31 18.53
C ASN A 135 14.30 -7.89 17.24
N SER A 136 15.37 -7.26 16.73
CA SER A 136 16.05 -7.64 15.49
C SER A 136 16.62 -9.07 15.53
N ILE A 137 17.10 -9.52 16.70
CA ILE A 137 17.65 -10.87 16.89
C ILE A 137 16.54 -11.93 16.73
N GLN A 138 15.41 -11.72 17.41
CA GLN A 138 14.27 -12.63 17.31
C GLN A 138 13.71 -12.65 15.88
N MET A 139 13.54 -11.48 15.26
CA MET A 139 13.08 -11.38 13.87
C MET A 139 13.98 -12.16 12.91
N LYS A 140 15.31 -12.06 13.06
CA LYS A 140 16.27 -12.84 12.26
C LYS A 140 16.09 -14.34 12.45
N LYS A 141 15.92 -14.79 13.70
CA LYS A 141 15.75 -16.20 14.05
C LYS A 141 14.43 -16.76 13.49
N ASP A 142 13.35 -16.03 13.65
CA ASP A 142 12.02 -16.40 13.16
C ASP A 142 12.03 -16.53 11.63
N LEU A 143 12.59 -15.52 10.94
CA LEU A 143 12.67 -15.53 9.49
C LEU A 143 13.58 -16.65 8.95
N THR A 144 14.70 -16.92 9.63
CA THR A 144 15.58 -18.04 9.26
C THR A 144 14.87 -19.38 9.43
N THR A 145 14.15 -19.57 10.53
CA THR A 145 13.37 -20.78 10.81
C THR A 145 12.25 -20.97 9.79
N PHE A 146 11.58 -19.89 9.42
CA PHE A 146 10.54 -19.90 8.40
C PHE A 146 11.06 -20.35 7.03
N LEU A 147 12.18 -19.79 6.58
CA LEU A 147 12.79 -20.17 5.30
C LEU A 147 13.24 -21.63 5.29
N TYR A 148 13.73 -22.13 6.43
CA TYR A 148 14.07 -23.54 6.60
C TYR A 148 12.86 -24.45 6.38
N HIS A 149 11.69 -24.12 6.96
CA HIS A 149 10.45 -24.89 6.76
C HIS A 149 9.97 -24.85 5.31
N LEU A 150 10.19 -23.74 4.60
CA LEU A 150 9.88 -23.62 3.18
C LEU A 150 10.94 -24.22 2.25
N ARG A 151 12.06 -24.70 2.79
CA ARG A 151 13.22 -25.20 2.02
C ARG A 151 13.78 -24.16 1.03
N ILE A 152 13.71 -22.89 1.42
CA ILE A 152 14.25 -21.78 0.63
C ILE A 152 15.67 -21.48 1.13
N ASP A 153 16.66 -21.72 0.27
CA ASP A 153 18.06 -21.38 0.55
C ASP A 153 18.33 -19.89 0.32
N ALA A 154 18.35 -19.13 1.41
CA ALA A 154 18.63 -17.70 1.42
C ALA A 154 19.31 -17.24 2.72
N GLN A 155 20.15 -16.20 2.58
CA GLN A 155 20.78 -15.53 3.72
C GLN A 155 19.86 -14.43 4.23
N VAL A 156 19.67 -14.35 5.55
CA VAL A 156 18.82 -13.31 6.18
C VAL A 156 19.68 -12.31 6.92
N GLU A 157 19.44 -11.03 6.66
CA GLU A 157 20.03 -9.92 7.38
C GLU A 157 18.94 -8.94 7.83
N VAL A 158 19.00 -8.50 9.08
CA VAL A 158 18.09 -7.51 9.64
C VAL A 158 18.83 -6.18 9.69
N VAL A 159 18.22 -5.15 9.12
CA VAL A 159 18.76 -3.80 9.04
C VAL A 159 17.92 -2.91 9.95
N GLU A 160 18.54 -2.34 10.97
CA GLU A 160 17.87 -1.43 11.89
C GLU A 160 17.85 -0.01 11.31
N MET A 161 16.68 0.61 11.30
CA MET A 161 16.46 1.97 10.81
C MET A 161 15.50 2.75 11.72
N GLN A 162 15.61 4.08 11.71
CA GLN A 162 14.67 4.94 12.42
C GLN A 162 13.33 4.99 11.66
N ASP A 163 12.23 5.21 12.38
CA ASP A 163 10.89 5.31 11.76
C ASP A 163 10.83 6.45 10.72
N SER A 164 11.50 7.57 10.99
CA SER A 164 11.64 8.69 10.04
C SER A 164 12.20 8.28 8.68
N ASP A 165 13.04 7.24 8.66
CA ASP A 165 13.75 6.76 7.47
C ASP A 165 12.96 5.71 6.67
N ILE A 166 11.78 5.29 7.17
CA ILE A 166 10.89 4.34 6.49
C ILE A 166 9.44 4.82 6.38
N THR A 167 9.17 6.09 6.72
CA THR A 167 7.81 6.67 6.75
C THR A 167 6.99 6.47 5.46
N ALA A 168 7.64 6.48 4.30
CA ALA A 168 6.98 6.25 3.01
C ALA A 168 6.32 4.85 2.92
N TYR A 169 6.85 3.86 3.64
CA TYR A 169 6.35 2.50 3.69
C TYR A 169 5.44 2.24 4.89
N THR A 170 5.61 2.98 5.98
CA THR A 170 4.79 2.82 7.19
C THR A 170 3.50 3.66 7.17
N TYR A 171 3.38 4.67 6.31
CA TYR A 171 2.18 5.53 6.25
C TYR A 171 0.90 4.78 5.86
N GLU A 172 0.98 3.76 5.00
CA GLU A 172 -0.17 2.92 4.61
C GLU A 172 -0.44 1.75 5.60
N LYS A 173 0.46 1.54 6.57
CA LYS A 173 0.56 0.35 7.43
C LYS A 173 -0.67 0.11 8.30
N THR A 174 -1.34 1.15 8.79
CA THR A 174 -2.42 0.98 9.77
C THR A 174 -3.74 0.51 9.15
N LEU A 175 -4.14 1.07 7.99
CA LEU A 175 -5.45 0.78 7.40
C LEU A 175 -5.45 -0.54 6.59
N VAL A 176 -4.36 -0.80 5.87
CA VAL A 176 -4.26 -1.96 4.96
C VAL A 176 -4.02 -3.27 5.75
N MET A 177 -3.29 -3.22 6.87
CA MET A 177 -3.06 -4.43 7.70
C MET A 177 -4.33 -4.92 8.38
N GLU A 178 -5.20 -4.02 8.85
CA GLU A 178 -6.47 -4.40 9.48
C GLU A 178 -7.41 -5.04 8.45
N GLN A 179 -7.52 -4.45 7.26
CA GLN A 179 -8.29 -5.01 6.15
C GLN A 179 -7.74 -6.38 5.71
N ARG A 180 -6.42 -6.54 5.64
CA ARG A 180 -5.78 -7.85 5.37
C ARG A 180 -6.11 -8.88 6.43
N SER A 181 -6.10 -8.50 7.72
CA SER A 181 -6.48 -9.38 8.82
C SER A 181 -7.93 -9.86 8.70
N GLN A 182 -8.84 -9.00 8.24
CA GLN A 182 -10.24 -9.37 7.98
C GLN A 182 -10.37 -10.35 6.80
N ILE A 183 -9.63 -10.12 5.71
CA ILE A 183 -9.60 -11.04 4.56
C ILE A 183 -9.07 -12.41 4.99
N LEU A 184 -7.98 -12.46 5.75
CA LEU A 184 -7.42 -13.72 6.27
C LEU A 184 -8.37 -14.46 7.24
N LYS A 185 -9.31 -13.77 7.89
CA LYS A 185 -10.38 -14.41 8.67
C LYS A 185 -11.48 -14.99 7.78
N GLN A 186 -11.74 -14.37 6.62
CA GLN A 186 -12.73 -14.85 5.66
C GLN A 186 -12.20 -16.04 4.84
N ILE A 187 -10.91 -16.06 4.54
CA ILE A 187 -10.23 -17.21 3.95
C ILE A 187 -10.00 -18.20 5.09
N ASN A 188 -10.82 -19.26 5.19
CA ASN A 188 -10.75 -20.30 6.23
C ASN A 188 -9.44 -21.12 6.17
N LEU A 189 -8.29 -20.48 6.35
CA LEU A 189 -6.97 -21.11 6.36
C LEU A 189 -6.84 -22.01 7.59
N THR A 190 -6.33 -23.21 7.34
CA THR A 190 -5.91 -24.10 8.42
C THR A 190 -4.75 -23.47 9.22
N LYS A 191 -4.56 -23.91 10.46
CA LYS A 191 -3.48 -23.37 11.33
C LYS A 191 -2.10 -23.51 10.67
N THR A 192 -1.86 -24.62 9.98
CA THR A 192 -0.62 -24.89 9.25
C THR A 192 -0.41 -23.99 8.05
N GLU A 193 -1.47 -23.60 7.34
CA GLU A 193 -1.39 -22.67 6.21
C GLU A 193 -1.13 -21.23 6.68
N ARG A 194 -1.76 -20.83 7.79
CA ARG A 194 -1.50 -19.51 8.41
C ARG A 194 -0.06 -19.37 8.86
N GLU A 195 0.51 -20.42 9.46
CA GLU A 195 1.93 -20.46 9.87
C GLU A 195 2.91 -20.42 8.69
N ARG A 196 2.45 -20.74 7.48
CA ARG A 196 3.25 -20.62 6.23
C ARG A 196 3.12 -19.25 5.56
N GLU A 197 2.30 -18.33 6.08
CA GLU A 197 2.20 -16.96 5.58
C GLU A 197 3.27 -16.08 6.23
N ILE A 198 4.23 -15.62 5.43
CA ILE A 198 5.43 -14.92 5.93
C ILE A 198 5.11 -13.61 6.68
N GLN A 199 4.08 -12.88 6.25
CA GLN A 199 3.73 -11.58 6.83
C GLN A 199 3.21 -11.73 8.27
N SER A 200 2.48 -12.82 8.58
CA SER A 200 1.98 -13.08 9.93
C SER A 200 3.10 -13.26 10.96
N ILE A 201 4.26 -13.76 10.52
CA ILE A 201 5.40 -14.03 11.40
C ILE A 201 6.07 -12.71 11.77
N THR A 202 6.39 -11.87 10.77
CA THR A 202 6.93 -10.53 11.05
C THR A 202 5.98 -9.69 11.87
N ASP A 203 4.68 -9.75 11.60
CA ASP A 203 3.70 -8.96 12.36
C ASP A 203 3.62 -9.42 13.82
N SER A 204 3.79 -10.72 14.09
CA SER A 204 3.85 -11.26 15.45
C SER A 204 5.10 -10.80 16.21
N SER A 205 6.27 -10.83 15.56
CA SER A 205 7.53 -10.37 16.16
C SER A 205 7.51 -8.86 16.46
N ARG A 206 6.78 -8.06 15.67
CA ARG A 206 6.57 -6.61 15.90
C ARG A 206 5.48 -6.32 16.93
N GLY A 207 4.40 -7.11 16.96
CA GLY A 207 3.26 -6.93 17.86
C GLY A 207 3.50 -7.36 19.31
N SER A 208 4.42 -8.30 19.54
CA SER A 208 4.72 -8.82 20.88
C SER A 208 5.30 -7.76 21.84
N ILE A 209 5.98 -6.74 21.31
CA ILE A 209 6.63 -5.68 22.11
C ILE A 209 5.65 -4.54 22.43
N ARG A 210 4.75 -4.19 21.50
CA ARG A 210 3.77 -3.11 21.71
C ARG A 210 2.77 -3.40 22.83
N ARG A 211 2.50 -4.68 23.13
CA ARG A 211 1.70 -5.07 24.31
C ARG A 211 2.45 -4.97 25.65
N LYS A 212 3.78 -4.88 25.63
CA LYS A 212 4.60 -4.75 26.86
C LYS A 212 4.90 -3.31 27.26
N ASN A 213 4.86 -2.34 26.33
CA ASN A 213 5.09 -0.93 26.63
C ASN A 213 3.96 -0.04 26.07
N PRO A 214 2.93 0.29 26.88
CA PRO A 214 1.97 1.33 26.53
C PRO A 214 2.54 2.69 26.94
N SER A 215 3.55 3.19 26.23
CA SER A 215 4.02 4.57 26.43
C SER A 215 4.58 5.15 25.15
N SER A 216 3.69 5.68 24.31
CA SER A 216 3.84 6.93 23.52
C SER A 216 2.68 7.08 22.50
N GLY A 217 1.67 7.85 22.92
CA GLY A 217 0.69 8.66 22.15
C GLY A 217 0.16 8.22 20.77
N VAL A 218 -1.14 7.92 20.71
CA VAL A 218 -2.18 8.87 20.19
C VAL A 218 -3.45 8.63 21.01
N THR A 219 -3.84 9.62 21.80
CA THR A 219 -5.09 9.61 22.57
C THR A 219 -6.25 9.89 21.63
N ALA A 220 -7.02 8.87 21.25
CA ALA A 220 -8.42 9.06 20.86
C ALA A 220 -9.25 8.94 22.13
N GLN A 221 -9.76 10.08 22.61
CA GLN A 221 -10.73 10.11 23.71
C GLN A 221 -12.00 9.37 23.26
N LEU A 222 -12.28 8.25 23.91
CA LEU A 222 -13.63 7.71 24.05
C LEU A 222 -13.81 7.36 25.51
N SER A 223 -14.53 8.25 26.19
CA SER A 223 -14.96 8.13 27.57
C SER A 223 -15.89 6.93 27.75
N VAL A 224 -15.49 5.97 28.58
CA VAL A 224 -16.39 5.07 29.29
C VAL A 224 -15.88 4.99 30.73
N SER A 225 -16.75 5.35 31.67
CA SER A 225 -16.49 5.50 33.09
C SER A 225 -15.91 4.23 33.72
N GLU A 226 -14.83 4.41 34.49
CA GLU A 226 -14.29 3.41 35.41
C GLU A 226 -15.14 3.36 36.70
N GLU A 227 -15.57 2.17 37.08
CA GLU A 227 -15.64 1.79 38.50
C GLU A 227 -14.67 0.62 38.72
N GLN A 228 -13.83 0.75 39.75
CA GLN A 228 -12.84 -0.21 40.24
C GLN A 228 -12.92 -0.20 41.78
N PRO A 229 -12.30 -1.15 42.50
CA PRO A 229 -12.35 -2.61 42.36
C PRO A 229 -12.52 -3.28 43.75
N GLY A 230 -12.68 -4.60 43.80
CA GLY A 230 -12.68 -5.30 45.10
C GLY A 230 -12.44 -6.81 45.02
N GLY A 231 -11.18 -7.21 45.20
CA GLY A 231 -10.79 -8.31 46.10
C GLY A 231 -10.95 -9.78 45.65
N SER A 232 -9.83 -10.35 45.18
CA SER A 232 -9.26 -11.67 45.53
C SER A 232 -10.17 -12.86 45.93
N LYS A 233 -10.02 -14.00 45.23
CA LYS A 233 -9.55 -15.30 45.81
C LYS A 233 -9.46 -16.44 44.78
N GLU A 234 -8.59 -17.39 45.12
CA GLU A 234 -8.31 -18.70 44.50
C GLU A 234 -9.53 -19.61 44.33
N GLU A 235 -9.53 -20.46 43.30
CA GLU A 235 -9.58 -21.95 43.34
C GLU A 235 -10.14 -22.55 42.01
N LYS A 236 -9.69 -23.77 41.71
CA LYS A 236 -10.01 -24.66 40.57
C LYS A 236 -11.11 -25.66 41.04
N PRO A 237 -11.53 -26.71 40.27
CA PRO A 237 -12.02 -26.90 38.90
C PRO A 237 -13.50 -27.44 38.91
N GLU A 238 -13.94 -28.14 37.83
CA GLU A 238 -15.10 -29.09 37.70
C GLU A 238 -16.37 -28.53 37.02
N GLU A 239 -16.71 -29.07 35.82
CA GLU A 239 -17.76 -30.10 35.53
C GLU A 239 -19.19 -29.49 35.63
N GLU A 240 -20.20 -29.72 34.80
CA GLU A 240 -20.54 -30.74 33.81
C GLU A 240 -21.75 -30.20 32.99
N GLU A 241 -21.88 -30.72 31.76
CA GLU A 241 -23.12 -31.15 31.07
C GLU A 241 -24.44 -30.35 30.97
N GLN A 242 -24.89 -30.23 29.69
CA GLN A 242 -26.25 -30.46 29.14
C GLN A 242 -27.40 -29.49 29.58
N LEU A 243 -28.45 -29.13 28.84
CA LEU A 243 -29.25 -29.75 27.77
C LEU A 243 -29.95 -28.67 26.89
N ILE A 244 -30.06 -29.00 25.60
CA ILE A 244 -31.24 -28.98 24.70
C ILE A 244 -32.50 -28.18 25.15
N HIS A 245 -32.94 -27.25 24.29
CA HIS A 245 -34.35 -27.24 23.85
C HIS A 245 -34.54 -26.63 22.45
N ASP A 246 -34.94 -27.49 21.50
CA ASP A 246 -35.60 -27.16 20.25
C ASP A 246 -36.98 -26.51 20.49
N LYS A 247 -37.38 -25.55 19.62
CA LYS A 247 -38.68 -25.59 18.93
C LYS A 247 -38.79 -24.64 17.72
N SER A 248 -39.05 -25.26 16.57
CA SER A 248 -39.79 -24.84 15.35
C SER A 248 -40.78 -23.66 15.57
N THR A 249 -41.13 -22.79 14.60
CA THR A 249 -41.92 -23.09 13.38
C THR A 249 -42.07 -21.83 12.50
N ASN A 250 -42.35 -22.04 11.20
CA ASN A 250 -42.35 -21.12 10.05
C ASN A 250 -43.74 -20.41 9.80
N PRO A 251 -43.95 -19.63 8.70
CA PRO A 251 -44.70 -18.34 8.60
C PRO A 251 -46.19 -18.42 8.17
N PRO A 252 -46.87 -17.27 7.88
CA PRO A 252 -47.23 -16.93 6.48
C PRO A 252 -47.37 -15.42 6.09
N THR A 253 -47.39 -15.13 4.78
CA THR A 253 -47.82 -13.88 4.04
C THR A 253 -49.36 -13.90 3.78
N PRO A 254 -50.06 -13.04 2.98
CA PRO A 254 -49.83 -11.68 2.39
C PRO A 254 -51.08 -10.71 2.46
N ALA A 255 -50.99 -9.46 1.96
CA ALA A 255 -52.07 -8.72 1.25
C ALA A 255 -51.69 -7.27 0.78
N THR A 256 -52.09 -6.93 -0.47
CA THR A 256 -52.33 -5.58 -1.07
C THR A 256 -53.86 -5.28 -0.99
N PRO A 257 -54.52 -4.16 -1.46
CA PRO A 257 -54.25 -3.14 -2.51
C PRO A 257 -54.62 -1.66 -2.12
N LEU A 258 -54.40 -0.56 -2.86
CA LEU A 258 -55.15 0.01 -4.02
C LEU A 258 -54.63 1.47 -4.32
N SER A 259 -54.73 1.92 -5.59
CA SER A 259 -54.65 3.34 -6.08
C SER A 259 -56.08 3.87 -6.37
N PRO A 260 -56.41 5.12 -6.86
CA PRO A 260 -55.86 5.80 -8.07
C PRO A 260 -55.92 7.37 -8.19
N SER A 261 -55.43 7.88 -9.35
CA SER A 261 -55.87 9.06 -10.17
C SER A 261 -55.58 10.52 -9.70
N THR A 262 -55.21 11.55 -10.50
CA THR A 262 -55.15 11.82 -11.97
C THR A 262 -54.48 13.20 -12.28
N GLU A 263 -53.79 13.30 -13.43
CA GLU A 263 -53.68 14.39 -14.48
C GLU A 263 -53.26 15.87 -14.16
N SER A 264 -52.16 16.39 -14.74
CA SER A 264 -52.01 17.22 -16.00
C SER A 264 -52.25 18.74 -15.78
N ALA A 265 -51.58 19.77 -16.35
CA ALA A 265 -50.43 20.00 -17.24
C ALA A 265 -50.16 21.56 -17.31
N VAL A 266 -49.08 21.97 -18.02
CA VAL A 266 -48.86 23.27 -18.73
C VAL A 266 -48.03 24.42 -18.06
N THR A 267 -46.93 24.78 -18.75
CA THR A 267 -46.09 26.03 -18.71
C THR A 267 -46.56 27.00 -19.84
N PRO A 268 -46.22 28.32 -19.94
CA PRO A 268 -44.85 28.88 -19.99
C PRO A 268 -44.62 30.37 -19.57
N GLY A 269 -43.35 30.81 -19.51
CA GLY A 269 -42.90 32.04 -20.20
C GLY A 269 -42.44 33.31 -19.42
N SER A 270 -41.31 33.87 -19.91
CA SER A 270 -40.74 35.24 -19.78
C SER A 270 -39.83 35.55 -18.57
N GLU A 271 -38.50 35.69 -18.73
CA GLU A 271 -37.68 36.79 -19.32
C GLU A 271 -37.46 37.98 -18.37
N GLY A 272 -36.21 38.43 -18.20
CA GLY A 272 -35.91 39.73 -17.57
C GLY A 272 -34.51 39.86 -16.96
N GLN A 273 -33.55 40.29 -17.76
CA GLN A 273 -32.15 40.58 -17.44
C GLN A 273 -31.98 42.04 -16.92
N ARG A 274 -30.89 42.30 -16.17
CA ARG A 274 -30.07 43.56 -16.07
C ARG A 274 -30.17 44.48 -14.82
N THR A 275 -29.12 44.37 -13.98
CA THR A 275 -28.09 45.37 -13.54
C THR A 275 -28.41 46.83 -13.10
N TRP A 276 -27.53 47.29 -12.18
CA TRP A 276 -27.19 48.66 -11.69
C TRP A 276 -28.04 49.13 -10.49
N THR A 277 -27.56 49.74 -9.40
CA THR A 277 -26.37 50.56 -9.07
C THR A 277 -26.31 50.78 -7.54
N ASP A 278 -25.12 50.99 -6.95
CA ASP A 278 -24.93 51.59 -5.61
C ASP A 278 -25.47 53.03 -5.51
N PRO A 279 -25.69 53.54 -4.29
CA PRO A 279 -25.34 54.92 -3.98
C PRO A 279 -24.41 55.07 -2.76
N LYS A 280 -23.68 56.18 -2.80
CA LYS A 280 -22.55 56.61 -1.96
C LYS A 280 -23.00 57.41 -0.73
N CYS A 281 -22.07 57.49 0.23
CA CYS A 281 -22.02 58.12 1.56
C CYS A 281 -22.58 59.54 1.75
N ASP A 282 -22.98 59.90 2.99
CA ASP A 282 -22.23 60.78 3.93
C ASP A 282 -23.06 61.20 5.19
N GLY A 283 -22.39 61.38 6.35
CA GLY A 283 -22.88 62.23 7.47
C GLY A 283 -22.69 61.77 8.93
N GLU A 284 -21.54 62.12 9.55
CA GLU A 284 -21.25 62.57 10.96
C GLU A 284 -21.86 61.86 12.20
N ALA A 285 -21.25 61.71 13.40
CA ALA A 285 -20.01 62.16 14.04
C ALA A 285 -19.68 61.24 15.26
N ALA A 286 -18.44 61.32 15.77
CA ALA A 286 -17.80 60.39 16.72
C ALA A 286 -18.01 60.68 18.24
N LYS A 287 -17.84 59.64 19.09
CA LYS A 287 -17.01 59.62 20.34
C LYS A 287 -16.91 58.19 20.97
N PRO A 288 -15.93 57.88 21.85
CA PRO A 288 -15.16 56.63 21.81
C PRO A 288 -15.24 55.70 23.05
N VAL A 289 -14.94 54.42 22.80
CA VAL A 289 -14.18 53.40 23.58
C VAL A 289 -14.58 53.06 25.04
N ALA A 290 -14.92 51.78 25.27
CA ALA A 290 -14.23 50.93 26.27
C ALA A 290 -14.63 49.43 26.17
N GLY A 291 -13.64 48.55 25.96
CA GLY A 291 -13.63 47.19 26.51
C GLY A 291 -14.12 46.02 25.64
N ALA A 292 -13.38 45.65 24.60
CA ALA A 292 -13.46 44.30 24.02
C ALA A 292 -12.27 43.46 24.49
N THR A 293 -12.55 42.31 25.10
CA THR A 293 -11.58 41.30 25.52
C THR A 293 -10.90 40.65 24.31
N PRO A 294 -9.56 40.46 24.31
CA PRO A 294 -8.83 39.99 23.14
C PRO A 294 -8.67 38.46 23.14
N GLU A 295 -9.77 37.70 23.22
CA GLU A 295 -9.70 36.23 23.15
C GLU A 295 -10.19 35.63 21.83
N GLY A 296 -10.83 36.42 20.95
CA GLY A 296 -11.43 35.91 19.70
C GLY A 296 -10.60 36.03 18.41
N ILE A 297 -9.41 36.65 18.42
CA ILE A 297 -8.67 36.99 17.18
C ILE A 297 -7.44 36.09 16.93
N LYS A 298 -7.07 35.21 17.88
CA LYS A 298 -5.92 34.30 17.71
C LYS A 298 -6.19 33.09 16.80
N ASP A 299 -7.45 32.78 16.51
CA ASP A 299 -7.80 31.63 15.66
C ASP A 299 -7.97 31.95 14.17
N LEU A 300 -7.91 33.23 13.77
CA LEU A 300 -7.98 33.60 12.35
C LEU A 300 -6.61 33.59 11.65
N PHE A 301 -5.52 33.71 12.41
CA PHE A 301 -4.14 33.74 11.89
C PHE A 301 -3.32 32.48 12.18
N SER A 302 -3.95 31.43 12.70
CA SER A 302 -3.32 30.14 12.97
C SER A 302 -3.66 29.09 11.91
N MET A 303 -3.91 29.50 10.67
CA MET A 303 -3.84 28.58 9.53
C MET A 303 -2.49 28.72 8.87
N LYS A 304 -1.53 27.94 9.38
CA LYS A 304 -0.28 27.70 8.65
C LYS A 304 -0.68 27.04 7.34
N PRO A 305 -0.44 27.67 6.18
CA PRO A 305 -1.10 27.25 4.97
C PRO A 305 -0.59 25.87 4.54
N GLU A 306 -1.48 25.00 4.06
CA GLU A 306 -1.19 23.59 3.77
C GLU A 306 0.02 23.39 2.84
N TRP A 307 0.34 24.38 2.00
CA TRP A 307 1.50 24.36 1.10
C TRP A 307 2.84 24.36 1.84
N GLU A 308 2.97 25.00 3.01
CA GLU A 308 4.20 24.94 3.83
C GLU A 308 4.42 23.54 4.38
N ASN A 309 3.34 22.88 4.82
CA ASN A 309 3.37 21.49 5.28
C ASN A 309 3.65 20.51 4.13
N LEU A 310 3.13 20.80 2.92
CA LEU A 310 3.37 19.98 1.73
C LEU A 310 4.86 19.98 1.36
N ASN A 311 5.51 21.15 1.32
CA ASN A 311 6.94 21.26 1.07
C ASN A 311 7.76 20.52 2.14
N GLN A 312 7.39 20.65 3.42
CA GLN A 312 8.08 19.96 4.50
C GLN A 312 7.91 18.43 4.43
N SER A 313 6.74 17.94 4.04
CA SER A 313 6.47 16.51 3.87
C SER A 313 7.22 15.91 2.68
N ASN A 314 7.32 16.64 1.58
CA ASN A 314 8.07 16.24 0.39
C ASN A 314 9.57 16.18 0.69
N VAL A 315 10.12 17.20 1.35
CA VAL A 315 11.53 17.22 1.80
C VAL A 315 11.83 16.04 2.75
N ARG A 316 10.91 15.74 3.67
CA ARG A 316 11.05 14.57 4.56
C ARG A 316 11.07 13.27 3.78
N ARG A 317 10.11 13.05 2.86
CA ARG A 317 10.07 11.85 1.99
C ARG A 317 11.33 11.71 1.15
N MET A 318 11.86 12.81 0.61
CA MET A 318 13.09 12.78 -0.16
C MET A 318 14.29 12.35 0.69
N HIS A 319 14.43 12.90 1.88
CA HIS A 319 15.51 12.54 2.79
C HIS A 319 15.41 11.08 3.29
N THR A 320 14.19 10.57 3.50
CA THR A 320 13.90 9.15 3.72
C THR A 320 14.41 8.30 2.55
N ALA A 321 14.11 8.67 1.30
CA ALA A 321 14.58 7.95 0.11
C ALA A 321 16.10 7.88 0.04
N VAL A 322 16.79 9.00 0.25
CA VAL A 322 18.26 9.08 0.23
C VAL A 322 18.88 8.17 1.27
N ARG A 323 18.39 8.21 2.52
CA ARG A 323 18.92 7.38 3.61
C ARG A 323 18.73 5.90 3.34
N LEU A 324 17.53 5.51 2.91
CA LEU A 324 17.24 4.12 2.56
C LEU A 324 18.09 3.66 1.37
N ASN A 325 18.20 4.48 0.32
CA ASN A 325 19.03 4.17 -0.84
C ASN A 325 20.51 3.97 -0.46
N ASN A 326 21.07 4.85 0.38
CA ASN A 326 22.45 4.73 0.85
C ASN A 326 22.73 3.37 1.51
N VAL A 327 21.77 2.87 2.30
CA VAL A 327 21.87 1.56 2.95
C VAL A 327 21.72 0.42 1.95
N ILE A 328 20.81 0.55 0.98
CA ILE A 328 20.61 -0.44 -0.09
C ILE A 328 21.86 -0.57 -0.95
N VAL A 329 22.37 0.54 -1.47
CA VAL A 329 23.58 0.59 -2.30
C VAL A 329 24.77 0.01 -1.56
N LYS A 330 25.00 0.41 -0.30
CA LYS A 330 26.11 -0.10 0.51
C LYS A 330 26.16 -1.64 0.61
N LYS A 331 25.00 -2.31 0.57
CA LYS A 331 24.91 -3.78 0.69
C LYS A 331 24.68 -4.50 -0.64
N SER A 332 24.07 -3.83 -1.61
CA SER A 332 23.47 -4.45 -2.81
C SER A 332 23.98 -3.87 -4.13
N GLN A 333 24.99 -3.00 -4.11
CA GLN A 333 25.55 -2.39 -5.33
C GLN A 333 26.05 -3.44 -6.35
N GLU A 334 26.67 -4.52 -5.88
CA GLU A 334 27.21 -5.60 -6.73
C GLU A 334 26.18 -6.70 -7.04
N ALA A 335 24.95 -6.58 -6.52
CA ALA A 335 23.91 -7.56 -6.74
C ALA A 335 23.55 -7.66 -8.23
N LYS A 336 23.23 -8.86 -8.69
CA LYS A 336 22.80 -9.08 -10.08
C LYS A 336 21.38 -8.57 -10.30
N LEU A 337 20.54 -8.60 -9.27
CA LEU A 337 19.18 -8.08 -9.26
C LEU A 337 18.80 -7.66 -7.84
N VAL A 338 18.20 -6.48 -7.71
CA VAL A 338 17.62 -5.98 -6.46
C VAL A 338 16.11 -5.92 -6.58
N LEU A 339 15.38 -6.58 -5.69
CA LEU A 339 13.93 -6.49 -5.56
C LEU A 339 13.60 -5.55 -4.41
N LEU A 340 12.73 -4.59 -4.68
CA LEU A 340 12.28 -3.58 -3.73
C LEU A 340 10.76 -3.48 -3.83
N ASN A 341 10.10 -3.25 -2.71
CA ASN A 341 8.69 -2.88 -2.77
C ASN A 341 8.51 -1.44 -3.24
N MET A 342 7.50 -1.23 -4.08
CA MET A 342 7.08 0.08 -4.54
C MET A 342 6.05 0.68 -3.58
N PRO A 343 6.33 1.83 -2.95
CA PRO A 343 5.36 2.52 -2.08
C PRO A 343 4.12 2.96 -2.87
N GLY A 344 3.02 3.21 -2.16
CA GLY A 344 1.76 3.65 -2.78
C GLY A 344 1.85 5.00 -3.46
N PRO A 345 1.19 5.16 -4.63
CA PRO A 345 1.07 6.47 -5.24
C PRO A 345 0.28 7.40 -4.30
N PRO A 346 0.61 8.71 -4.27
CA PRO A 346 -0.07 9.67 -3.42
C PRO A 346 -1.55 9.77 -3.78
N LYS A 347 -2.45 10.03 -2.82
CA LYS A 347 -3.89 10.17 -3.14
C LYS A 347 -4.16 11.40 -4.02
N ASN A 348 -3.49 12.51 -3.74
CA ASN A 348 -3.58 13.74 -4.53
C ASN A 348 -2.72 13.65 -5.81
N ARG A 349 -3.20 14.27 -6.90
CA ARG A 349 -2.49 14.34 -8.19
C ARG A 349 -1.32 15.34 -8.16
N THR A 350 -1.34 16.33 -7.27
CA THR A 350 -0.27 17.32 -7.11
C THR A 350 1.04 16.73 -6.57
N GLY A 351 0.99 15.51 -6.01
CA GLY A 351 2.17 14.80 -5.49
C GLY A 351 2.83 13.86 -6.49
N ASP A 352 2.33 13.77 -7.72
CA ASP A 352 2.71 12.76 -8.70
C ASP A 352 4.19 12.86 -9.11
N GLU A 353 4.70 14.07 -9.35
CA GLU A 353 6.12 14.30 -9.66
C GLU A 353 7.03 13.95 -8.49
N ASN A 354 6.67 14.36 -7.27
CA ASN A 354 7.42 14.05 -6.06
C ASN A 354 7.51 12.53 -5.82
N TYR A 355 6.46 11.79 -6.16
CA TYR A 355 6.45 10.33 -6.07
C TYR A 355 7.42 9.69 -7.05
N MET A 356 7.45 10.16 -8.30
CA MET A 356 8.41 9.67 -9.30
C MET A 356 9.85 10.01 -8.92
N GLU A 357 10.07 11.22 -8.40
CA GLU A 357 11.39 11.64 -7.95
C GLU A 357 11.87 10.82 -6.75
N PHE A 358 10.97 10.52 -5.80
CA PHE A 358 11.24 9.62 -4.68
C PHE A 358 11.70 8.23 -5.18
N LEU A 359 10.99 7.63 -6.13
CA LEU A 359 11.34 6.32 -6.68
C LEU A 359 12.67 6.34 -7.45
N GLU A 360 12.96 7.44 -8.13
CA GLU A 360 14.22 7.64 -8.85
C GLU A 360 15.40 7.66 -7.86
N VAL A 361 15.30 8.47 -6.80
CA VAL A 361 16.32 8.59 -5.74
C VAL A 361 16.47 7.29 -4.95
N LEU A 362 15.37 6.60 -4.66
CA LEU A 362 15.39 5.31 -3.95
C LEU A 362 16.20 4.23 -4.70
N THR A 363 16.21 4.29 -6.03
CA THR A 363 16.80 3.26 -6.90
C THR A 363 18.07 3.72 -7.61
N GLU A 364 18.60 4.88 -7.22
CA GLU A 364 19.79 5.48 -7.82
C GLU A 364 21.05 4.69 -7.45
N GLY A 365 21.94 4.47 -8.42
CA GLY A 365 23.17 3.70 -8.22
C GLY A 365 23.01 2.17 -8.28
N LEU A 366 21.79 1.67 -8.50
CA LEU A 366 21.51 0.25 -8.68
C LEU A 366 21.40 -0.11 -10.17
N ASN A 367 21.99 -1.24 -10.56
CA ASN A 367 22.02 -1.66 -11.95
C ASN A 367 20.67 -2.21 -12.42
N ARG A 368 20.25 -3.38 -11.90
CA ARG A 368 18.96 -4.01 -12.23
C ARG A 368 18.06 -3.97 -11.01
N VAL A 369 16.94 -3.27 -11.13
CA VAL A 369 15.94 -3.17 -10.07
C VAL A 369 14.60 -3.68 -10.58
N LEU A 370 13.95 -4.50 -9.77
CA LEU A 370 12.56 -4.89 -9.97
C LEU A 370 11.75 -4.33 -8.81
N LEU A 371 10.93 -3.31 -9.10
CA LEU A 371 9.98 -2.78 -8.15
C LEU A 371 8.73 -3.65 -8.14
N VAL A 372 8.27 -4.03 -6.95
CA VAL A 372 7.17 -4.96 -6.74
C VAL A 372 6.09 -4.31 -5.89
N ARG A 373 4.83 -4.45 -6.27
CA ARG A 373 3.67 -4.03 -5.47
C ARG A 373 2.64 -5.15 -5.47
N GLY A 374 2.18 -5.58 -4.31
CA GLY A 374 1.06 -6.51 -4.19
C GLY A 374 -0.28 -5.83 -4.48
N GLY A 375 -1.26 -6.60 -4.95
CA GLY A 375 -2.66 -6.22 -5.06
C GLY A 375 -3.43 -6.28 -3.74
N GLY A 376 -2.79 -6.77 -2.66
CA GLY A 376 -3.34 -6.84 -1.29
C GLY A 376 -4.18 -8.08 -1.01
N ARG A 377 -4.33 -8.99 -1.98
CA ARG A 377 -5.09 -10.25 -1.87
C ARG A 377 -4.21 -11.49 -1.85
N GLU A 378 -2.91 -11.32 -2.06
CA GLU A 378 -1.98 -12.42 -2.23
C GLU A 378 -1.65 -13.06 -0.87
N VAL A 379 -2.04 -14.32 -0.76
CA VAL A 379 -1.65 -15.22 0.33
C VAL A 379 -0.83 -16.34 -0.28
N ILE A 380 0.44 -16.42 0.09
CA ILE A 380 1.36 -17.43 -0.42
C ILE A 380 1.70 -18.37 0.74
N THR A 381 1.14 -19.58 0.67
CA THR A 381 1.30 -20.63 1.69
C THR A 381 2.15 -21.80 1.21
N ILE A 382 2.43 -21.86 -0.10
CA ILE A 382 3.21 -22.92 -0.73
C ILE A 382 4.19 -22.28 -1.71
N TYR A 383 5.45 -22.71 -1.62
CA TYR A 383 6.51 -22.37 -2.57
C TYR A 383 6.87 -23.67 -3.28
N SER A 384 6.65 -23.74 -4.60
CA SER A 384 6.74 -24.99 -5.39
C SER A 384 7.91 -25.04 -6.35
#